data_AF-A0A4S2AMK4-F1
#
_entry.id   AF-A0A4S2AMK4-F1
#
_cell.length_a   1.000
_cell.length_b   1.000
_cell.length_c   1.000
_cell.angle_alpha   90.00
_cell.angle_beta   90.00
_cell.angle_gamma   90.00
#
_symmetry.space_group_name_H-M   'P 1'
#
loop_
_entity.id
_entity.type
_entity.pdbx_description
1 polymer ?
#
loop_
_entity_poly.entity_id
_entity_poly.type
_entity_poly.pdbx_seq_one_letter_code
_entity_poly.pdbx_strand_id
1 'polypeptide(L)' 'MDNIGKRMHRNLGDDTKAKISQSLRGRSKSASHIQAISQGMTNYWKTIPVKPDDNLSDKTEKEGQ' A
#
# COMPACT_ATOMS: atom_id res chain seq x y z
N MET A 1 -8.96 -16.34 -9.60
CA MET A 1 -9.21 -15.33 -8.55
C MET A 1 -9.91 -14.20 -9.24
N ASP A 2 -11.20 -14.35 -9.37
CA ASP A 2 -11.95 -13.71 -10.43
C ASP A 2 -12.35 -12.33 -9.94
N ASN A 3 -12.15 -11.30 -10.76
CA ASN A 3 -12.46 -9.89 -10.48
C ASN A 3 -13.98 -9.63 -10.43
N ILE A 4 -14.75 -10.57 -9.89
CA ILE A 4 -16.20 -10.55 -9.78
C ILE A 4 -16.56 -9.56 -8.67
N GLY A 5 -16.79 -8.31 -9.04
CA GLY A 5 -17.24 -7.25 -8.13
C GLY A 5 -16.30 -6.05 -8.01
N LYS A 6 -15.09 -6.11 -8.57
CA LYS A 6 -14.23 -4.93 -8.66
C LYS A 6 -14.63 -4.11 -9.89
N ARG A 7 -14.80 -2.80 -9.69
CA ARG A 7 -15.22 -1.88 -10.75
C ARG A 7 -14.11 -1.79 -11.81
N MET A 8 -14.34 -2.36 -12.99
CA MET A 8 -13.35 -2.40 -14.08
C MET A 8 -13.12 -1.02 -14.72
N HIS A 9 -14.19 -0.23 -14.85
CA HIS A 9 -14.15 1.09 -15.45
C HIS A 9 -14.89 2.10 -14.59
N ARG A 10 -14.39 3.32 -14.54
CA ARG A 10 -14.99 4.42 -13.80
C ARG A 10 -15.69 5.33 -14.81
N ASN A 11 -16.96 4.99 -15.13
CA ASN A 11 -17.82 5.73 -16.06
C ASN A 11 -18.26 7.08 -15.46
N LEU A 12 -17.29 7.97 -15.23
CA LEU A 12 -17.47 9.33 -14.74
C LEU A 12 -16.94 10.29 -15.80
N GLY A 13 -17.68 11.36 -16.10
CA GLY A 13 -17.21 12.42 -16.99
C GLY A 13 -16.01 13.16 -16.40
N ASP A 14 -15.14 13.70 -17.25
CA ASP A 14 -13.87 14.29 -16.82
C ASP A 14 -14.07 15.49 -15.91
N ASP A 15 -15.08 16.32 -16.16
CA ASP A 15 -15.47 17.42 -15.27
C ASP A 15 -15.83 16.93 -13.86
N THR A 16 -16.47 15.76 -13.76
CA THR A 16 -16.84 15.19 -12.47
C THR A 16 -15.62 14.64 -11.74
N LYS A 17 -14.70 14.00 -12.48
CA LYS A 17 -13.41 13.56 -11.91
C LYS A 17 -12.62 14.75 -11.38
N ALA A 18 -12.56 15.85 -12.14
CA ALA A 18 -11.86 17.06 -11.74
C ALA A 18 -12.46 17.67 -10.45
N LYS A 19 -13.78 17.77 -10.36
CA LYS A 19 -14.48 18.25 -9.15
C LYS A 19 -14.19 17.38 -7.93
N ILE A 20 -14.21 16.05 -8.09
CA ILE A 20 -13.85 15.11 -7.01
C ILE A 20 -12.41 15.34 -6.58
N SER A 21 -11.45 15.37 -7.52
CA SER A 21 -10.04 15.61 -7.23
C SER A 21 -9.83 16.93 -6.50
N GLN A 22 -10.53 17.99 -6.91
CA GLN A 22 -10.44 19.30 -6.27
C GLN A 22 -11.00 19.28 -4.84
N SER A 23 -12.15 18.63 -4.61
CA SER A 23 -12.74 18.48 -3.27
C SER A 23 -11.87 17.65 -2.31
N LEU A 24 -11.07 16.71 -2.84
CA LEU A 24 -10.19 15.87 -2.05
C LEU A 24 -8.83 16.54 -1.76
N ARG A 25 -8.46 17.55 -2.56
CA ARG A 25 -7.19 18.26 -2.43
C ARG A 25 -7.11 18.97 -1.07
N GLY A 26 -5.99 18.83 -0.39
CA GLY A 26 -5.74 19.47 0.91
C GLY A 26 -6.49 18.86 2.10
N ARG A 27 -7.33 17.84 1.88
CA ARG A 27 -8.05 17.17 2.98
C ARG A 27 -7.11 16.26 3.77
N SER A 28 -6.83 16.66 5.01
CA SER A 28 -6.11 15.83 5.98
C SER A 28 -6.85 14.52 6.25
N LYS A 29 -6.08 13.48 6.58
CA LYS A 29 -6.61 12.18 6.99
C LYS A 29 -6.55 12.09 8.51
N SER A 30 -7.48 11.37 9.11
CA SER A 30 -7.44 11.10 10.55
C SER A 30 -6.22 10.24 10.89
N ALA A 31 -5.74 10.33 12.13
CA ALA A 31 -4.61 9.52 12.60
C ALA A 31 -4.89 8.02 12.43
N SER A 32 -6.11 7.57 12.75
CA SER A 32 -6.55 6.19 12.55
C SER A 32 -6.45 5.74 11.08
N HIS A 33 -6.83 6.61 10.13
CA HIS A 33 -6.72 6.28 8.71
C HIS A 33 -5.26 6.13 8.26
N ILE A 34 -4.36 6.99 8.74
CA ILE A 34 -2.93 6.93 8.45
C ILE A 34 -2.33 5.63 9.02
N GLN A 35 -2.65 5.29 10.26
CA GLN A 35 -2.22 4.05 10.91
C GLN A 35 -2.68 2.80 10.14
N ALA A 36 -3.95 2.78 9.71
CA ALA A 36 -4.50 1.67 8.94
C ALA A 36 -3.77 1.47 7.60
N ILE A 37 -3.43 2.57 6.89
CA ILE A 37 -2.62 2.49 5.66
C ILE A 37 -1.23 1.92 5.96
N SER A 38 -0.55 2.42 6.99
CA SER A 38 0.78 1.95 7.38
C SER A 38 0.79 0.45 7.69
N GLN A 39 -0.21 -0.01 8.44
CA GLN A 39 -0.36 -1.43 8.77
C GLN A 39 -0.64 -2.27 7.52
N GLY A 40 -1.50 -1.79 6.61
CA GLY A 40 -1.78 -2.45 5.34
C GLY A 40 -0.52 -2.61 4.48
N MET A 41 0.30 -1.57 4.36
CA MET A 41 1.57 -1.61 3.63
C MET A 41 2.56 -2.59 4.25
N THR A 42 2.70 -2.56 5.58
CA THR A 42 3.56 -3.51 6.31
C THR A 42 3.14 -4.94 6.07
N ASN A 43 1.84 -5.21 6.14
CA ASN A 43 1.29 -6.55 5.89
C ASN A 43 1.53 -6.99 4.45
N TYR A 44 1.35 -6.10 3.47
CA TYR A 44 1.62 -6.40 2.07
C TYR A 44 3.09 -6.80 1.86
N TRP A 45 4.04 -6.02 2.37
CA TRP A 45 5.47 -6.33 2.19
C TRP A 45 5.90 -7.65 2.81
N LYS A 46 5.27 -8.07 3.93
CA LYS A 46 5.51 -9.40 4.52
C LYS A 46 5.13 -10.56 3.61
N THR A 47 4.20 -10.35 2.67
CA THR A 47 3.76 -11.39 1.72
C THR A 47 4.66 -11.52 0.51
N ILE A 48 5.55 -10.55 0.27
CA ILE A 48 6.48 -10.58 -0.85
C ILE A 48 7.71 -11.39 -0.42
N PRO A 49 8.03 -12.50 -1.09
CA PRO A 49 9.23 -13.26 -0.79
C PRO A 49 10.48 -12.41 -0.96
N VAL A 50 11.37 -12.45 0.02
CA VAL A 50 12.68 -11.83 -0.09
C VAL A 50 13.49 -12.62 -1.11
N LYS A 51 14.14 -11.94 -2.05
CA LYS A 51 15.07 -12.62 -2.95
C LYS A 51 16.18 -13.22 -2.09
N PRO A 52 16.59 -14.48 -2.31
CA PRO A 52 17.75 -15.00 -1.63
C PRO A 52 18.93 -14.09 -1.97
N ASP A 53 19.49 -13.46 -0.95
CA ASP A 53 20.70 -12.67 -1.09
C ASP A 53 21.86 -13.65 -1.30
N ASP A 54 22.49 -13.62 -2.47
CA ASP A 54 23.74 -14.37 -2.73
C ASP A 54 24.89 -13.96 -1.80
N ASN A 55 24.67 -12.92 -0.97
CA ASN A 55 25.63 -12.38 0.01
C ASN A 55 25.24 -12.64 1.48
N LEU A 56 24.24 -13.49 1.75
CA LEU A 56 23.85 -13.87 3.12
C LEU A 56 24.55 -15.15 3.61
N SER A 57 25.82 -15.35 3.23
CA SER A 57 26.68 -16.34 3.89
C SER A 57 27.51 -15.75 5.03
N ASP A 58 27.43 -14.43 5.30
CA ASP A 58 28.46 -13.77 6.14
C ASP A 58 27.96 -12.81 7.22
N LYS A 59 26.67 -12.85 7.58
CA LYS A 59 26.15 -12.12 8.76
C LYS A 59 25.13 -12.93 9.56
N THR A 60 25.49 -14.16 9.91
CA THR A 60 24.99 -14.78 11.14
C THR A 60 26.13 -14.73 12.13
N GLU A 61 26.18 -13.68 12.96
CA GLU A 61 26.67 -13.73 14.34
C GLU A 61 26.66 -12.32 14.93
N LYS A 62 26.19 -12.24 16.17
CA LYS A 62 26.11 -11.08 17.09
C LYS A 62 24.87 -10.22 16.81
N GLU A 63 23.84 -10.20 17.67
CA GLU A 63 23.91 -10.00 19.11
C GLU A 63 22.87 -10.84 19.84
N GLY A 64 23.35 -11.81 20.62
CA GLY A 64 22.71 -12.19 21.87
C GLY A 64 23.70 -11.82 22.98
N GLN A 65 23.38 -10.75 23.74
CA GLN A 65 23.74 -10.62 25.15
C GLN A 65 22.91 -9.50 25.79
#